data_AF-A0A1S1P2B7-F1
#
_entry.id   AF-A0A1S1P2B7-F1
#
_cell.length_a   1.000
_cell.length_b   1.000
_cell.length_c   1.000
_cell.angle_alpha   90.00
_cell.angle_beta   90.00
_cell.angle_gamma   90.00
#
_symmetry.space_group_name_H-M   'P 1'
#
loop_
_entity.id
_entity.type
_entity.pdbx_description
1 polymer ?
#
loop_
_entity_poly.entity_id
_entity_poly.type
_entity_poly.pdbx_seq_one_letter_code
_entity_poly.pdbx_strand_id
1 'polypeptide(L)'
;MPDHDGGHYFLTVLAPIRTDLIVSQTPGQSHSHLHRLGQKLALLPTGQQTAAPLPPGTWKPKFTRNTQNHFARFVIIPGPAYNGRLSGDTLLGVLRNEDPLKPQVVDRLRTPYLLFGADIDAQGDADAALRTYTDTLWATMQDDLEVIFGHCEGFDGIDTAGKFHGYIRKCQVETTMPFNDYWSGGFPVGSRAIPIAPLKWAGNVAVIVLVIWLTALLLNGAFSALGAENAAALWAAKLAAWGAIVIPLMVALAVTVAYGALRWMWNKAQMPLPTAPGSDLPTILKSLYLQQHFTRFAIEAQGLSAAQLHTRFGAFLAAVQPAEATPTQPPGEVRAPDVEWTR
;
A
#
# COMPACT_ATOMS: atom_id res chain seq x y z
N MET A 1 -3.36 7.18 3.91
CA MET A 1 -2.15 6.41 4.26
C MET A 1 -1.05 7.04 3.45
N PRO A 2 0.02 7.52 4.08
CA PRO A 2 1.06 8.17 3.32
C PRO A 2 1.61 7.17 2.31
N ASP A 3 2.03 7.64 1.14
CA ASP A 3 2.79 6.85 0.16
C ASP A 3 4.13 6.34 0.72
N HIS A 4 4.36 6.48 2.03
CA HIS A 4 5.53 6.11 2.78
C HIS A 4 5.09 5.25 3.97
N ASP A 5 5.52 4.00 3.98
CA ASP A 5 5.22 3.05 5.05
C ASP A 5 6.34 2.01 5.18
N GLY A 6 6.62 1.56 6.40
CA GLY A 6 7.62 0.52 6.65
C GLY A 6 9.04 0.81 6.15
N GLY A 7 9.41 2.10 5.97
CA GLY A 7 10.70 2.50 5.38
C GLY A 7 10.76 2.44 3.85
N HIS A 8 9.61 2.31 3.21
CA HIS A 8 9.47 2.23 1.77
C HIS A 8 8.50 3.28 1.27
N TYR A 9 8.67 3.71 0.02
CA TYR A 9 7.76 4.63 -0.63
C TYR A 9 7.08 3.91 -1.81
N PHE A 10 5.75 4.00 -1.85
CA PHE A 10 4.87 3.35 -2.81
C PHE A 10 4.40 4.37 -3.82
N LEU A 11 5.24 4.65 -4.81
CA LEU A 11 4.90 5.59 -5.85
C LEU A 11 3.84 4.98 -6.76
N THR A 12 2.66 5.57 -6.78
CA THR A 12 1.62 5.28 -7.77
C THR A 12 1.29 6.54 -8.54
N VAL A 13 1.56 6.54 -9.84
CA VAL A 13 1.33 7.68 -10.73
C VAL A 13 0.29 7.28 -11.76
N LEU A 14 -0.72 8.13 -11.96
CA LEU A 14 -1.69 8.03 -13.04
C LEU A 14 -1.56 9.24 -13.96
N ALA A 15 -0.79 9.09 -15.03
CA ALA A 15 -0.61 10.11 -16.05
C ALA A 15 -1.68 9.92 -17.16
N PRO A 16 -2.55 10.92 -17.42
CA PRO A 16 -3.54 10.80 -18.48
C PRO A 16 -2.84 10.76 -19.84
N ILE A 17 -3.19 9.79 -20.68
CA ILE A 17 -2.63 9.65 -22.02
C ILE A 17 -3.38 10.59 -22.96
N ARG A 18 -2.64 11.26 -23.84
CA ARG A 18 -3.17 12.15 -24.87
C ARG A 18 -4.11 11.41 -25.83
N THR A 19 -5.22 12.04 -26.19
CA THR A 19 -6.23 11.45 -27.10
C THR A 19 -6.24 12.07 -28.48
N ASP A 20 -5.48 13.14 -28.70
CA ASP A 20 -5.26 13.71 -30.03
C ASP A 20 -4.46 12.75 -30.93
N LEU A 21 -4.41 13.05 -32.23
CA LEU A 21 -3.69 12.24 -33.20
C LEU A 21 -2.30 12.83 -33.46
N ILE A 22 -1.29 11.96 -33.45
CA ILE A 22 0.05 12.30 -33.91
C ILE A 22 -0.01 12.31 -35.44
N VAL A 23 0.13 13.48 -36.03
CA VAL A 23 0.23 13.63 -37.49
C VAL A 23 1.65 13.27 -37.91
N SER A 24 1.79 12.24 -38.74
CA SER A 24 3.09 11.84 -39.29
C SER A 24 3.59 12.88 -40.30
N GLN A 25 4.91 12.93 -40.51
CA GLN A 25 5.49 13.69 -41.62
C GLN A 25 5.07 13.13 -42.99
N THR A 26 4.66 11.87 -43.05
CA THR A 26 4.10 11.27 -44.27
C THR A 26 2.62 11.66 -44.41
N PRO A 27 2.22 12.33 -45.52
CA PRO A 27 0.84 12.72 -45.74
C PRO A 27 -0.13 11.53 -45.63
N GLY A 28 -1.23 11.72 -44.90
CA GLY A 28 -2.28 10.71 -44.72
C GLY A 28 -2.01 9.67 -43.64
N GLN A 29 -0.85 9.71 -42.97
CA GLN A 29 -0.58 8.83 -41.82
C GLN A 29 -0.81 9.57 -40.50
N SER A 30 -1.60 8.96 -39.62
CA SER A 30 -1.77 9.41 -38.24
C SER A 30 -1.66 8.22 -37.28
N HIS A 31 -1.20 8.49 -36.07
CA HIS A 31 -1.06 7.48 -35.03
C HIS A 31 -1.70 7.96 -33.73
N SER A 32 -2.27 7.06 -32.95
CA SER A 32 -2.70 7.38 -31.60
C SER A 32 -1.51 7.33 -30.63
N HIS A 33 -1.49 8.25 -29.66
CA HIS A 33 -0.52 8.24 -28.57
C HIS A 33 -0.55 6.91 -27.80
N LEU A 34 -1.76 6.38 -27.53
CA LEU A 34 -1.95 5.08 -26.89
C LEU A 34 -1.21 3.93 -27.59
N HIS A 35 -1.31 3.86 -28.92
CA HIS A 35 -0.66 2.79 -29.68
C HIS A 35 0.86 2.94 -29.69
N ARG A 36 1.38 4.17 -29.89
CA ARG A 36 2.83 4.44 -29.87
C ARG A 36 3.45 4.18 -28.50
N LEU A 37 2.76 4.59 -27.44
CA LEU A 37 3.15 4.27 -26.07
C LEU A 37 3.19 2.76 -25.84
N GLY A 38 2.15 2.04 -26.28
CA GLY A 38 2.11 0.56 -26.19
C GLY A 38 3.28 -0.10 -26.91
N GLN A 39 3.62 0.36 -28.13
CA GLN A 39 4.79 -0.11 -28.86
C GLN A 39 6.09 0.15 -28.08
N LYS A 40 6.26 1.35 -27.53
CA LYS A 40 7.46 1.69 -26.74
C LYS A 40 7.59 0.81 -25.51
N LEU A 41 6.52 0.63 -24.74
CA LEU A 41 6.54 -0.20 -23.54
C LEU A 41 6.82 -1.67 -23.86
N ALA A 42 6.29 -2.20 -24.97
CA ALA A 42 6.56 -3.56 -25.41
C ALA A 42 8.03 -3.81 -25.80
N LEU A 43 8.76 -2.74 -26.15
CA LEU A 43 10.19 -2.80 -26.51
C LEU A 43 11.11 -2.53 -25.31
N LEU A 44 10.58 -2.16 -24.14
CA LEU A 44 11.41 -1.98 -22.96
C LEU A 44 11.95 -3.33 -22.49
N PRO A 45 13.26 -3.43 -22.20
CA PRO A 45 13.80 -4.65 -21.61
C PRO A 45 13.17 -4.90 -20.24
N THR A 46 12.73 -6.13 -20.01
CA THR A 46 12.18 -6.58 -18.73
C THR A 46 13.24 -7.33 -17.92
N GLY A 47 13.06 -7.37 -16.59
CA GLY A 47 13.94 -8.14 -15.70
C GLY A 47 13.99 -9.61 -16.13
N GLN A 48 15.15 -10.25 -15.97
CA GLN A 48 15.33 -11.64 -16.36
C GLN A 48 14.52 -12.54 -15.43
N GLN A 49 13.43 -13.10 -15.94
CA GLN A 49 12.49 -13.92 -15.16
C GLN A 49 12.92 -15.39 -15.01
N THR A 50 13.99 -15.82 -15.70
CA THR A 50 14.44 -17.21 -15.71
C THR A 50 15.94 -17.31 -15.53
N ALA A 51 16.41 -18.42 -14.96
CA ALA A 51 17.85 -18.69 -14.78
C ALA A 51 18.63 -18.90 -16.09
N ALA A 52 17.95 -18.97 -17.24
CA ALA A 52 18.60 -19.16 -18.54
C ALA A 52 19.41 -17.90 -18.91
N PRO A 53 20.69 -18.04 -19.31
CA PRO A 53 21.50 -16.89 -19.69
C PRO A 53 20.84 -16.08 -20.81
N LEU A 54 20.83 -14.76 -20.67
CA LEU A 54 20.41 -13.88 -21.75
C LEU A 54 21.37 -14.00 -22.94
N PRO A 55 20.88 -13.91 -24.19
CA PRO A 55 21.74 -13.84 -25.36
C PRO A 55 22.79 -12.72 -25.22
N PRO A 56 24.02 -12.93 -25.72
CA PRO A 56 25.05 -11.89 -25.74
C PRO A 56 24.51 -10.60 -26.38
N GLY A 57 24.74 -9.45 -25.74
CA GLY A 57 24.28 -8.15 -26.23
C GLY A 57 22.83 -7.79 -25.87
N THR A 58 22.13 -8.60 -25.08
CA THR A 58 20.81 -8.23 -24.56
C THR A 58 20.92 -7.03 -23.61
N TRP A 59 20.12 -6.00 -23.86
CA TRP A 59 20.06 -4.80 -23.03
C TRP A 59 19.45 -5.15 -21.67
N LYS A 60 20.16 -4.82 -20.58
CA LYS A 60 19.58 -4.91 -19.24
C LYS A 60 18.52 -3.82 -19.04
N PRO A 61 17.46 -4.08 -18.25
CA PRO A 61 16.46 -3.05 -17.94
C PRO A 61 17.12 -1.86 -17.27
N LYS A 62 16.83 -0.64 -17.70
CA LYS A 62 17.44 0.56 -17.11
C LYS A 62 17.07 0.74 -15.63
N PHE A 63 15.91 0.22 -15.21
CA PHE A 63 15.47 0.21 -13.82
C PHE A 63 16.46 -0.50 -12.87
N THR A 64 17.26 -1.46 -13.34
CA THR A 64 18.23 -2.18 -12.50
C THR A 64 19.43 -1.30 -12.10
N ARG A 65 19.63 -0.17 -12.77
CA ARG A 65 20.69 0.80 -12.45
C ARG A 65 20.34 1.68 -11.25
N ASN A 66 19.07 1.73 -10.87
CA ASN A 66 18.63 2.44 -9.68
C ASN A 66 18.39 1.44 -8.56
N THR A 67 19.32 1.40 -7.61
CA THR A 67 19.34 0.47 -6.47
C THR A 67 18.37 0.85 -5.35
N GLN A 68 17.46 1.80 -5.59
CA GLN A 68 16.33 2.05 -4.70
C GLN A 68 15.10 1.23 -5.11
N ASN A 69 15.04 0.72 -6.35
CA ASN A 69 13.88 -0.02 -6.86
C ASN A 69 13.82 -1.43 -6.27
N HIS A 70 12.78 -1.71 -5.49
CA HIS A 70 12.33 -3.08 -5.24
C HIS A 70 11.52 -3.61 -6.40
N PHE A 71 10.62 -2.76 -6.90
CA PHE A 71 9.75 -3.07 -8.01
C PHE A 71 9.43 -1.80 -8.79
N ALA A 72 9.36 -1.90 -10.12
CA ALA A 72 8.95 -0.79 -10.97
C ALA A 72 8.20 -1.34 -12.20
N ARG A 73 7.08 -0.70 -12.56
CA ARG A 73 6.27 -1.09 -13.71
C ARG A 73 5.59 0.08 -14.38
N PHE A 74 5.44 -0.03 -15.69
CA PHE A 74 4.50 0.76 -16.48
C PHE A 74 3.34 -0.11 -16.93
N VAL A 75 2.11 0.40 -16.82
CA VAL A 75 0.91 -0.28 -17.27
C VAL A 75 0.01 0.72 -17.97
N ILE A 76 -0.51 0.37 -19.14
CA ILE A 76 -1.54 1.16 -19.80
C ILE A 76 -2.90 0.69 -19.30
N ILE A 77 -3.70 1.62 -18.80
CA ILE A 77 -5.09 1.40 -18.40
C ILE A 77 -5.98 2.05 -19.48
N PRO A 78 -6.42 1.29 -20.50
CA PRO A 78 -7.21 1.85 -21.59
C PRO A 78 -8.67 2.13 -21.18
N GLY A 79 -9.12 1.48 -20.11
CA GLY A 79 -10.48 1.53 -19.58
C GLY A 79 -10.55 0.74 -18.27
N PRO A 80 -11.66 0.81 -17.54
CA PRO A 80 -11.82 0.03 -16.32
C PRO A 80 -11.93 -1.46 -16.67
N ALA A 81 -11.34 -2.34 -15.86
CA ALA A 81 -11.40 -3.80 -16.04
C ALA A 81 -12.81 -4.39 -15.76
N TYR A 82 -13.79 -3.54 -15.46
CA TYR A 82 -15.07 -3.94 -14.91
C TYR A 82 -16.13 -4.21 -15.99
N ASN A 83 -16.71 -5.40 -15.93
CA ASN A 83 -17.56 -6.01 -16.95
C ASN A 83 -19.06 -6.03 -16.59
N GLY A 84 -19.53 -5.12 -15.71
CA GLY A 84 -20.91 -4.62 -15.80
C GLY A 84 -21.93 -5.02 -14.73
N ARG A 85 -21.55 -5.26 -13.47
CA ARG A 85 -22.54 -5.38 -12.38
C ARG A 85 -22.03 -4.84 -11.05
N LEU A 86 -22.52 -3.69 -10.60
CA LEU A 86 -22.34 -3.15 -9.24
C LEU A 86 -22.50 -4.28 -8.21
N SER A 87 -21.39 -4.65 -7.57
CA SER A 87 -21.39 -5.61 -6.47
C SER A 87 -22.22 -5.03 -5.32
N GLY A 88 -23.42 -5.57 -5.12
CA GLY A 88 -24.34 -5.19 -4.04
C GLY A 88 -24.64 -6.36 -3.12
N ASP A 89 -25.18 -6.07 -1.93
CA ASP A 89 -25.70 -7.11 -1.04
C ASP A 89 -26.87 -7.82 -1.71
N THR A 90 -26.69 -9.13 -1.95
CA THR A 90 -27.69 -9.97 -2.61
C THR A 90 -29.04 -9.98 -1.90
N LEU A 91 -29.09 -9.83 -0.58
CA LEU A 91 -30.33 -9.79 0.19
C LEU A 91 -31.06 -8.46 -0.02
N LEU A 92 -30.32 -7.35 -0.03
CA LEU A 92 -30.88 -6.03 -0.34
C LEU A 92 -31.37 -5.97 -1.79
N GLY A 93 -30.67 -6.59 -2.74
CA GLY A 93 -31.08 -6.67 -4.15
C GLY A 93 -32.41 -7.41 -4.34
N VAL A 94 -32.61 -8.54 -3.64
CA VAL A 94 -33.88 -9.28 -3.63
C VAL A 94 -35.02 -8.44 -3.05
N LEU A 95 -34.78 -7.75 -1.93
CA LEU A 95 -35.79 -6.86 -1.32
C LEU A 95 -36.17 -5.68 -2.21
N ARG A 96 -35.22 -5.18 -3.01
CA ARG A 96 -35.42 -4.09 -3.98
C ARG A 96 -35.98 -4.55 -5.32
N ASN A 97 -36.22 -5.86 -5.49
CA ASN A 97 -36.65 -6.47 -6.74
C ASN A 97 -35.75 -6.08 -7.92
N GLU A 98 -34.44 -6.06 -7.69
CA GLU A 98 -33.45 -5.74 -8.71
C GLU A 98 -33.40 -6.87 -9.75
N ASP A 99 -33.61 -6.52 -11.01
CA ASP A 99 -33.61 -7.47 -12.13
C ASP A 99 -32.16 -7.72 -12.60
N PRO A 100 -31.60 -8.93 -12.39
CA PRO A 100 -30.21 -9.22 -12.76
C PRO A 100 -30.01 -9.32 -14.28
N LEU A 101 -31.09 -9.37 -15.07
CA LEU A 101 -31.05 -9.43 -16.53
C LEU A 101 -31.04 -8.05 -17.18
N LYS A 102 -31.32 -6.97 -16.44
CA LYS A 102 -31.19 -5.59 -16.96
C LYS A 102 -29.72 -5.17 -16.96
N PRO A 103 -29.15 -4.82 -18.13
CA PRO A 103 -27.79 -4.29 -18.19
C PRO A 103 -27.64 -3.02 -17.35
N GLN A 104 -26.60 -2.95 -16.53
CA GLN A 104 -26.26 -1.75 -15.78
C GLN A 104 -25.37 -0.82 -16.63
N VAL A 105 -25.31 0.45 -16.24
CA VAL A 105 -24.39 1.41 -16.87
C VAL A 105 -22.96 0.91 -16.63
N VAL A 106 -22.19 0.77 -17.72
CA VAL A 106 -20.78 0.39 -17.65
C VAL A 106 -19.96 1.66 -17.44
N ASP A 107 -19.24 1.72 -16.32
CA ASP A 107 -18.28 2.79 -16.08
C ASP A 107 -17.23 2.83 -17.19
N ARG A 108 -16.87 4.04 -17.61
CA ARG A 108 -15.80 4.27 -18.59
C ARG A 108 -14.88 5.35 -18.07
N LEU A 109 -13.58 5.15 -18.29
CA LEU A 109 -12.61 6.22 -18.08
C LEU A 109 -12.80 7.25 -19.19
N ARG A 110 -12.71 8.54 -18.85
CA ARG A 110 -12.79 9.64 -19.83
C ARG A 110 -11.59 9.63 -20.79
N THR A 111 -10.44 9.19 -20.30
CA THR A 111 -9.20 9.06 -21.06
C THR A 111 -8.46 7.80 -20.59
N PRO A 112 -7.68 7.13 -21.45
CA PRO A 112 -6.72 6.13 -21.01
C PRO A 112 -5.64 6.74 -20.10
N TYR A 113 -5.08 5.94 -19.20
CA TYR A 113 -4.01 6.36 -18.29
C TYR A 113 -2.77 5.49 -18.44
N LEU A 114 -1.60 6.11 -18.28
CA LEU A 114 -0.35 5.43 -17.99
C LEU A 114 -0.22 5.34 -16.47
N LEU A 115 -0.27 4.13 -15.94
CA LEU A 115 0.13 3.83 -14.58
C LEU A 115 1.65 3.64 -14.55
N PHE A 116 2.31 4.41 -13.69
CA PHE A 116 3.68 4.14 -13.28
C PHE A 116 3.67 3.81 -11.79
N GLY A 117 4.03 2.57 -11.46
CA GLY A 117 4.12 2.08 -10.09
C GLY A 117 5.56 1.76 -9.76
N ALA A 118 6.07 2.27 -8.64
CA ALA A 118 7.39 1.93 -8.14
C ALA A 118 7.40 1.81 -6.61
N ASP A 119 7.99 0.72 -6.12
CA ASP A 119 8.22 0.49 -4.70
C ASP A 119 9.71 0.74 -4.45
N ILE A 120 10.00 1.74 -3.62
CA ILE A 120 11.36 2.25 -3.43
C ILE A 120 11.78 2.26 -1.97
N ASP A 121 13.06 2.07 -1.70
CA ASP A 121 13.62 2.35 -0.38
C ASP A 121 13.49 3.83 -0.05
N ALA A 122 12.96 4.13 1.14
CA ALA A 122 12.73 5.47 1.61
C ALA A 122 13.01 5.58 3.11
N GLN A 123 14.29 5.76 3.45
CA GLN A 123 14.69 6.03 4.82
C GLN A 123 14.54 7.52 5.14
N GLY A 124 13.89 7.81 6.28
CA GLY A 124 13.71 9.18 6.75
C GLY A 124 12.54 9.89 6.08
N ASP A 125 12.81 11.05 5.49
CA ASP A 125 11.79 11.94 4.92
C ASP A 125 11.28 11.44 3.56
N ALA A 126 9.96 11.31 3.44
CA ALA A 126 9.31 10.74 2.27
C ALA A 126 9.48 11.59 1.00
N ASP A 127 9.42 12.91 1.12
CA ASP A 127 9.58 13.83 -0.01
C ASP A 127 11.03 13.85 -0.51
N ALA A 128 12.00 13.87 0.40
CA ALA A 128 13.41 13.76 0.07
C ALA A 128 13.74 12.43 -0.62
N ALA A 129 13.16 11.32 -0.16
CA ALA A 129 13.33 10.01 -0.77
C ALA A 129 12.75 9.97 -2.19
N LEU A 130 11.50 10.44 -2.37
CA LEU A 130 10.90 10.55 -3.70
C LEU A 130 11.74 11.42 -4.63
N ARG A 131 12.25 12.55 -4.13
CA ARG A 131 13.07 13.45 -4.94
C ARG A 131 14.35 12.79 -5.40
N THR A 132 15.08 12.15 -4.49
CA THR A 132 16.30 11.40 -4.79
C THR A 132 16.03 10.31 -5.82
N TYR A 133 14.92 9.60 -5.66
CA TYR A 133 14.50 8.58 -6.60
C TYR A 133 14.22 9.14 -8.00
N THR A 134 13.41 10.20 -8.11
CA THR A 134 13.06 10.79 -9.42
C THR A 134 14.27 11.39 -10.13
N ASP A 135 15.21 11.98 -9.38
CA ASP A 135 16.44 12.53 -9.96
C ASP A 135 17.34 11.41 -10.48
N THR A 136 17.47 10.31 -9.74
CA THR A 136 18.20 9.11 -10.17
C THR A 136 17.53 8.45 -11.37
N LEU A 137 16.20 8.36 -11.38
CA LEU A 137 15.43 7.80 -12.49
C LEU A 137 15.62 8.64 -13.76
N TRP A 138 15.57 9.96 -13.64
CA TRP A 138 15.86 10.87 -14.76
C TRP A 138 17.27 10.67 -15.28
N ALA A 139 18.29 10.70 -14.41
CA ALA A 139 19.69 10.53 -14.81
C ALA A 139 19.96 9.17 -15.48
N THR A 140 19.21 8.12 -15.13
CA THR A 140 19.43 6.76 -15.64
C THR A 140 18.68 6.46 -16.94
N MET A 141 17.51 7.06 -17.16
CA MET A 141 16.63 6.71 -18.27
C MET A 141 15.83 7.88 -18.89
N GLN A 142 16.32 9.13 -18.79
CA GLN A 142 15.72 10.32 -19.39
C GLN A 142 15.17 10.07 -20.80
N ASP A 143 15.98 9.55 -21.72
CA ASP A 143 15.57 9.30 -23.11
C ASP A 143 14.31 8.42 -23.23
N ASP A 144 14.16 7.42 -22.35
CA ASP A 144 12.96 6.58 -22.35
C ASP A 144 11.79 7.29 -21.68
N LEU A 145 12.03 8.01 -20.59
CA LEU A 145 10.99 8.76 -19.87
C LEU A 145 10.37 9.84 -20.75
N GLU A 146 11.18 10.56 -21.51
CA GLU A 146 10.70 11.59 -22.44
C GLU A 146 9.81 10.99 -23.53
N VAL A 147 10.16 9.82 -24.07
CA VAL A 147 9.34 9.13 -25.07
C VAL A 147 8.06 8.57 -24.45
N ILE A 148 8.15 7.98 -23.24
CA ILE A 148 7.01 7.37 -22.55
C ILE A 148 6.01 8.44 -22.10
N PHE A 149 6.47 9.41 -21.32
CA PHE A 149 5.60 10.45 -20.76
C PHE A 149 5.30 11.57 -21.75
N GLY A 150 6.07 11.73 -22.83
CA GLY A 150 5.71 12.63 -23.94
C GLY A 150 4.40 12.26 -24.63
N HIS A 151 3.90 11.03 -24.42
CA HIS A 151 2.56 10.64 -24.83
C HIS A 151 1.45 10.96 -23.81
N CYS A 152 1.79 11.56 -22.67
CA CYS A 152 0.87 11.91 -21.60
C CYS A 152 0.62 13.43 -21.55
N GLU A 153 -0.55 13.79 -21.05
CA GLU A 153 -0.98 15.18 -20.88
C GLU A 153 -0.11 15.90 -19.84
N GLY A 154 0.26 17.15 -20.15
CA GLY A 154 1.00 18.02 -19.24
C GLY A 154 2.48 17.69 -19.07
N PHE A 155 3.05 16.82 -19.93
CA PHE A 155 4.49 16.53 -19.94
C PHE A 155 5.31 17.51 -20.82
N ASP A 156 4.64 18.36 -21.60
CA ASP A 156 5.30 19.31 -22.50
C ASP A 156 6.25 20.26 -21.72
N GLY A 157 7.49 20.41 -22.22
CA GLY A 157 8.49 21.30 -21.62
C GLY A 157 9.22 20.77 -20.39
N ILE A 158 9.10 19.47 -20.10
CA ILE A 158 9.86 18.76 -19.06
C ILE A 158 11.17 18.27 -19.65
N ASP A 159 12.25 18.98 -19.30
CA ASP A 159 13.61 18.81 -19.82
C ASP A 159 14.66 18.67 -18.71
N THR A 160 14.22 18.62 -17.45
CA THR A 160 15.08 18.58 -16.26
C THR A 160 14.51 17.66 -15.19
N ALA A 161 15.38 17.06 -14.39
CA ALA A 161 15.00 16.19 -13.28
C ALA A 161 14.02 16.85 -12.30
N GLY A 162 14.21 18.14 -11.99
CA GLY A 162 13.32 18.88 -11.10
C GLY A 162 11.91 19.06 -11.66
N LYS A 163 11.77 19.34 -12.97
CA LYS A 163 10.46 19.41 -13.63
C LYS A 163 9.80 18.03 -13.70
N PHE A 164 10.59 16.99 -13.95
CA PHE A 164 10.10 15.61 -13.95
C PHE A 164 9.56 15.20 -12.58
N HIS A 165 10.29 15.50 -11.50
CA HIS A 165 9.80 15.30 -10.14
C HIS A 165 8.47 16.03 -9.90
N GLY A 166 8.37 17.30 -10.29
CA GLY A 166 7.12 18.07 -10.16
C GLY A 166 5.95 17.45 -10.91
N TYR A 167 6.21 16.91 -12.11
CA TYR A 167 5.19 16.18 -12.88
C TYR A 167 4.77 14.87 -12.22
N ILE A 168 5.73 14.07 -11.76
CA ILE A 168 5.44 12.84 -11.02
C ILE A 168 4.60 13.13 -9.78
N ARG A 169 4.95 14.16 -8.99
CA ARG A 169 4.16 14.59 -7.83
C ARG A 169 2.74 15.03 -8.22
N LYS A 170 2.57 15.76 -9.33
CA LYS A 170 1.26 16.20 -9.82
C LYS A 170 0.37 15.03 -10.25
N CYS A 171 0.96 13.99 -10.84
CA CYS A 171 0.24 12.81 -11.32
C CYS A 171 0.15 11.68 -10.28
N GLN A 172 0.75 11.86 -9.10
CA GLN A 172 0.73 10.88 -8.04
C GLN A 172 -0.67 10.75 -7.45
N VAL A 173 -1.10 9.52 -7.21
CA VAL A 173 -2.29 9.19 -6.43
C VAL A 173 -1.88 8.54 -5.12
N GLU A 174 -2.57 8.90 -4.04
CA GLU A 174 -2.37 8.28 -2.73
C GLU A 174 -2.71 6.79 -2.80
N THR A 175 -1.75 5.94 -2.44
CA THR A 175 -1.97 4.48 -2.37
C THR A 175 -2.08 3.99 -0.93
N THR A 176 -2.96 3.01 -0.71
CA THR A 176 -3.25 2.42 0.61
C THR A 176 -2.83 0.96 0.75
N MET A 177 -2.15 0.40 -0.26
CA MET A 177 -1.76 -1.02 -0.28
C MET A 177 -0.24 -1.18 -0.43
N PRO A 178 0.53 -1.11 0.66
CA PRO A 178 1.94 -1.50 0.64
C PRO A 178 2.07 -3.01 0.35
N PHE A 179 3.01 -3.40 -0.50
CA PHE A 179 3.23 -4.80 -0.90
C PHE A 179 4.28 -5.54 -0.05
N ASN A 180 4.97 -4.85 0.86
CA ASN A 180 6.08 -5.37 1.63
C ASN A 180 5.89 -5.12 3.13
N ASP A 181 5.46 -6.15 3.86
CA ASP A 181 5.53 -6.18 5.31
C ASP A 181 6.39 -7.39 5.73
N TYR A 182 7.62 -7.11 6.18
CA TYR A 182 8.62 -8.13 6.53
C TYR A 182 8.93 -8.14 8.04
N TRP A 183 7.94 -7.94 8.91
CA TRP A 183 8.12 -8.22 10.34
C TRP A 183 8.09 -9.73 10.62
N SER A 184 9.17 -10.43 10.26
CA SER A 184 9.32 -11.88 10.48
C SER A 184 9.24 -12.30 11.96
N GLY A 185 9.63 -11.40 12.87
CA GLY A 185 9.51 -11.57 14.32
C GLY A 185 8.20 -11.09 14.94
N GLY A 186 7.24 -10.66 14.12
CA GLY A 186 6.04 -9.95 14.57
C GLY A 186 6.29 -8.46 14.80
N PHE A 187 5.28 -7.64 14.55
CA PHE A 187 5.36 -6.20 14.77
C PHE A 187 5.59 -5.91 16.26
N PRO A 188 6.47 -4.97 16.65
CA PRO A 188 6.69 -4.58 18.03
C PRO A 188 5.54 -3.66 18.47
N VAL A 189 4.32 -4.19 18.44
CA VAL A 189 3.23 -3.74 19.29
C VAL A 189 3.66 -4.08 20.70
N GLY A 190 4.48 -3.22 21.32
CA GLY A 190 4.65 -3.26 22.77
C GLY A 190 3.27 -3.39 23.43
N SER A 191 3.21 -3.92 24.65
CA SER A 191 1.97 -4.19 25.40
C SER A 191 1.04 -2.99 25.67
N ARG A 192 1.21 -1.89 24.93
CA ARG A 192 0.34 -0.73 24.79
C ARG A 192 -1.01 -1.16 24.22
N ALA A 193 -1.84 -1.74 25.09
CA ALA A 193 -3.27 -1.81 24.86
C ALA A 193 -3.78 -0.42 24.53
N ILE A 194 -4.66 -0.32 23.53
CA ILE A 194 -5.41 0.90 23.25
C ILE A 194 -6.05 1.30 24.59
N PRO A 195 -5.83 2.55 25.08
CA PRO A 195 -6.36 2.98 26.37
C PRO A 195 -7.87 3.16 26.26
N ILE A 196 -8.61 2.05 26.31
CA ILE A 196 -10.08 2.00 26.28
C ILE A 196 -10.70 2.29 27.65
N ALA A 197 -9.87 2.50 28.69
CA ALA A 197 -10.33 2.79 30.04
C ALA A 197 -11.26 4.02 30.12
N PRO A 198 -10.98 5.16 29.45
CA PRO A 198 -11.88 6.30 29.43
C PRO A 198 -13.22 6.00 28.76
N LEU A 199 -13.21 5.19 27.69
CA LEU A 199 -14.42 4.79 26.97
C LEU A 199 -15.28 3.84 27.83
N LYS A 200 -14.65 2.87 28.51
CA LYS A 200 -15.32 1.97 29.47
C LYS A 200 -15.95 2.76 30.61
N TRP A 201 -15.24 3.73 31.18
CA TRP A 201 -15.75 4.56 32.26
C TRP A 201 -16.95 5.41 31.81
N ALA A 202 -16.82 6.11 30.68
CA ALA A 202 -17.91 6.90 30.12
C ALA A 202 -19.15 6.05 29.81
N GLY A 203 -18.97 4.86 29.23
CA GLY A 203 -20.06 3.91 28.96
C GLY A 203 -20.74 3.42 30.24
N ASN A 204 -19.97 3.01 31.26
CA ASN A 204 -20.51 2.56 32.54
C ASN A 204 -21.30 3.66 33.26
N VAL A 205 -20.76 4.89 33.29
CA VAL A 205 -21.45 6.04 33.88
C VAL A 205 -22.77 6.32 33.14
N ALA A 206 -22.76 6.32 31.80
CA ALA A 206 -23.97 6.55 31.02
C ALA A 206 -25.05 5.49 31.30
N VAL A 207 -24.67 4.20 31.40
CA VAL A 207 -25.60 3.11 31.74
C VAL A 207 -26.17 3.28 33.15
N ILE A 208 -25.35 3.59 34.14
CA ILE A 208 -25.81 3.80 35.53
C ILE A 208 -26.81 4.96 35.61
N VAL A 209 -26.49 6.09 34.99
CA VAL A 209 -27.37 7.28 35.01
C VAL A 209 -28.69 6.97 34.30
N LEU A 210 -28.67 6.22 33.19
CA LEU A 210 -29.87 5.78 32.48
C LEU A 210 -30.76 4.88 33.35
N VAL A 211 -30.18 3.89 34.03
CA VAL A 211 -30.92 2.99 34.93
C VAL A 211 -31.57 3.77 36.08
N ILE A 212 -30.84 4.72 36.68
CA ILE A 212 -31.37 5.60 37.74
C ILE A 212 -32.57 6.41 37.23
N TRP A 213 -32.46 6.99 36.03
CA TRP A 213 -33.53 7.79 35.45
C TRP A 213 -34.76 6.96 35.08
N LEU A 214 -34.58 5.78 34.47
CA LEU A 214 -35.69 4.87 34.15
C LEU A 214 -36.41 4.42 35.42
N THR A 215 -35.66 4.15 36.49
CA THR A 215 -36.24 3.81 37.80
C THR A 215 -37.06 4.97 38.37
N ALA A 216 -36.54 6.20 38.28
CA ALA A 216 -37.27 7.40 38.71
C ALA A 216 -38.55 7.65 37.89
N LEU A 217 -38.51 7.42 36.57
CA LEU A 217 -39.67 7.49 35.69
C LEU A 217 -40.76 6.47 36.08
N LEU A 218 -40.37 5.22 36.32
CA LEU A 218 -41.28 4.16 36.74
C LEU A 218 -41.92 4.47 38.10
N LEU A 219 -41.12 4.92 39.08
CA LEU A 219 -41.62 5.33 40.39
C LEU A 219 -42.55 6.53 40.30
N ASN A 220 -42.22 7.54 39.48
CA ASN A 220 -43.08 8.69 39.24
C ASN A 220 -44.43 8.28 38.63
N GLY A 221 -44.43 7.38 37.65
CA GLY A 221 -45.65 6.82 37.06
C GLY A 221 -46.50 6.05 38.09
N ALA A 222 -45.87 5.23 38.92
CA ALA A 222 -46.55 4.48 39.97
C ALA A 222 -47.17 5.38 41.05
N PHE A 223 -46.45 6.40 41.53
CA PHE A 223 -46.98 7.36 42.52
C PHE A 223 -48.13 8.18 41.95
N SER A 224 -48.03 8.60 40.69
CA SER A 224 -49.10 9.31 39.98
C SER A 224 -50.37 8.46 39.85
N ALA A 225 -50.22 7.18 39.46
CA ALA A 225 -51.35 6.26 39.34
C ALA A 225 -52.04 5.95 40.69
N LEU A 226 -51.29 5.99 41.79
CA LEU A 226 -51.79 5.76 43.16
C LEU A 226 -52.27 7.03 43.87
N GLY A 227 -52.16 8.21 43.24
CA GLY A 227 -52.55 9.49 43.84
C GLY A 227 -51.70 9.89 45.06
N ALA A 228 -50.45 9.45 45.14
CA ALA A 228 -49.58 9.71 46.28
C ALA A 228 -48.92 11.10 46.16
N GLU A 229 -49.20 11.99 47.11
CA GLU A 229 -48.64 13.36 47.16
C GLU A 229 -47.57 13.54 48.25
N ASN A 230 -46.85 12.48 48.60
CA ASN A 230 -45.81 12.55 49.62
C ASN A 230 -44.49 13.12 49.08
N ALA A 231 -43.56 13.42 50.00
CA ALA A 231 -42.24 13.96 49.64
C ALA A 231 -41.46 13.06 48.66
N ALA A 232 -41.69 11.74 48.68
CA ALA A 232 -41.06 10.78 47.79
C ALA A 232 -41.58 10.91 46.34
N ALA A 233 -42.89 11.13 46.14
CA ALA A 233 -43.48 11.37 44.84
C ALA A 233 -42.94 12.67 44.20
N LEU A 234 -42.82 13.74 44.99
CA LEU A 234 -42.23 15.01 44.52
C LEU A 234 -40.75 14.84 44.12
N TRP A 235 -40.00 14.03 44.86
CA TRP A 235 -38.60 13.71 44.56
C TRP A 235 -38.47 12.93 43.26
N ALA A 236 -39.30 11.90 43.07
CA ALA A 236 -39.34 11.08 41.85
C ALA A 236 -39.70 11.93 40.61
N ALA A 237 -40.70 12.81 40.72
CA ALA A 237 -41.09 13.73 39.65
C ALA A 237 -39.95 14.68 39.26
N LYS A 238 -39.25 15.26 40.24
CA LYS A 238 -38.09 16.14 39.98
C LYS A 238 -36.95 15.38 39.31
N LEU A 239 -36.60 14.19 39.81
CA LEU A 239 -35.57 13.34 39.20
C LEU A 239 -35.90 12.98 37.74
N ALA A 240 -37.16 12.62 37.47
CA ALA A 240 -37.64 12.30 36.13
C ALA A 240 -37.53 13.51 35.18
N ALA A 241 -37.95 14.70 35.65
CA ALA A 241 -37.86 15.94 34.88
C ALA A 241 -36.41 16.36 34.61
N TRP A 242 -35.53 16.30 35.62
CA TRP A 242 -34.11 16.61 35.44
C TRP A 242 -33.41 15.63 34.49
N GLY A 243 -33.75 14.34 34.56
CA GLY A 243 -33.15 13.35 33.68
C GLY A 243 -33.54 13.53 32.21
N ALA A 244 -34.65 14.20 31.88
CA ALA A 244 -34.96 14.57 30.49
C ALA A 244 -33.92 15.52 29.87
N ILE A 245 -33.16 16.25 30.69
CA ILE A 245 -32.07 17.15 30.24
C ILE A 245 -30.70 16.49 30.46
N VAL A 246 -30.49 15.89 31.62
CA VAL A 246 -29.20 15.29 32.01
C VAL A 246 -28.87 14.07 31.14
N ILE A 247 -29.84 13.22 30.81
CA ILE A 247 -29.60 12.02 29.99
C ILE A 247 -29.14 12.39 28.58
N PRO A 248 -29.83 13.27 27.82
CA PRO A 248 -29.33 13.69 26.51
C PRO A 248 -27.95 14.33 26.54
N LEU A 249 -27.64 15.17 27.56
CA LEU A 249 -26.32 15.77 27.71
C LEU A 249 -25.23 14.73 27.97
N MET A 250 -25.51 13.74 28.81
CA MET A 250 -24.57 12.64 29.09
C MET A 250 -24.37 11.74 27.87
N VAL A 251 -25.43 11.45 27.12
CA VAL A 251 -25.34 10.71 25.85
C VAL A 251 -24.52 11.50 24.83
N ALA A 252 -24.78 12.80 24.67
CA ALA A 252 -24.02 13.67 23.78
C ALA A 252 -22.52 13.68 24.17
N LEU A 253 -22.20 13.83 25.46
CA LEU A 253 -20.83 13.77 25.96
C LEU A 253 -20.17 12.42 25.67
N ALA A 254 -20.86 11.30 25.93
CA ALA A 254 -20.33 9.96 25.66
C ALA A 254 -20.06 9.76 24.16
N VAL A 255 -20.97 10.21 23.29
CA VAL A 255 -20.79 10.18 21.83
C VAL A 255 -19.60 11.05 21.40
N THR A 256 -19.46 12.26 21.94
CA THR A 256 -18.32 13.15 21.64
C THR A 256 -16.99 12.53 22.07
N VAL A 257 -16.92 11.93 23.26
CA VAL A 257 -15.72 11.24 23.75
C VAL A 257 -15.39 10.03 22.89
N ALA A 258 -16.39 9.21 22.53
CA ALA A 258 -16.22 8.07 21.65
C ALA A 258 -15.73 8.49 20.26
N TYR A 259 -16.33 9.53 19.67
CA TYR A 259 -15.90 10.10 18.40
C TYR A 259 -14.47 10.65 18.46
N GLY A 260 -14.10 11.36 19.53
CA GLY A 260 -12.75 11.86 19.74
C GLY A 260 -11.72 10.74 19.85
N ALA A 261 -12.04 9.68 20.61
CA ALA A 261 -11.19 8.49 20.73
C ALA A 261 -11.02 7.78 19.38
N LEU A 262 -12.11 7.62 18.63
CA LEU A 262 -12.12 7.02 17.32
C LEU A 262 -11.30 7.83 16.30
N ARG A 263 -11.42 9.16 16.32
CA ARG A 263 -10.61 10.06 15.48
C ARG A 263 -9.13 10.01 15.86
N TRP A 264 -8.82 9.96 17.15
CA TRP A 264 -7.45 9.77 17.62
C TRP A 264 -6.88 8.42 17.16
N MET A 265 -7.66 7.33 17.28
CA MET A 265 -7.28 6.01 16.78
C MET A 265 -7.03 6.03 15.28
N TRP A 266 -7.91 6.65 14.48
CA TRP A 266 -7.70 6.81 13.04
C TRP A 266 -6.41 7.56 12.71
N ASN A 267 -6.18 8.70 13.36
CA ASN A 267 -4.97 9.48 13.17
C ASN A 267 -3.70 8.68 13.53
N LYS A 268 -3.77 7.81 14.54
CA LYS A 268 -2.66 6.93 14.93
C LYS A 268 -2.48 5.74 13.99
N ALA A 269 -3.58 5.15 13.52
CA ALA A 269 -3.57 4.04 12.57
C ALA A 269 -3.08 4.46 11.17
N GLN A 270 -3.10 5.76 10.87
CA GLN A 270 -2.56 6.33 9.63
C GLN A 270 -1.08 6.71 9.71
N MET A 271 -0.43 6.55 10.86
CA MET A 271 1.01 6.80 10.97
C MET A 271 1.80 5.69 10.27
N PRO A 272 2.84 6.02 9.48
CA PRO A 272 3.74 5.04 8.91
C PRO A 272 4.29 4.11 9.98
N LEU A 273 4.33 2.82 9.66
CA LEU A 273 5.03 1.82 10.42
C LEU A 273 6.54 2.11 10.37
N PRO A 274 7.28 1.83 11.46
CA PRO A 274 8.73 1.88 11.45
C PRO A 274 9.29 0.88 10.43
N THR A 275 10.47 1.21 9.89
CA THR A 275 11.21 0.32 8.99
C THR A 275 11.49 -1.02 9.64
N ALA A 276 11.13 -2.11 8.95
CA ALA A 276 11.43 -3.45 9.41
C ALA A 276 12.95 -3.72 9.30
N PRO A 277 13.58 -4.39 10.28
CA PRO A 277 15.00 -4.73 10.19
C PRO A 277 15.28 -5.61 8.97
N GLY A 278 16.24 -5.21 8.14
CA GLY A 278 16.66 -5.96 6.96
C GLY A 278 15.64 -5.97 5.79
N SER A 279 14.74 -4.99 5.74
CA SER A 279 13.79 -4.85 4.61
C SER A 279 14.32 -4.02 3.44
N ASP A 280 15.53 -3.44 3.55
CA ASP A 280 16.15 -2.68 2.46
C ASP A 280 16.57 -3.57 1.28
N LEU A 281 16.68 -2.97 0.08
CA LEU A 281 17.00 -3.71 -1.14
C LEU A 281 18.31 -4.51 -1.02
N PRO A 282 19.44 -3.96 -0.53
CA PRO A 282 20.66 -4.73 -0.34
C PRO A 282 20.45 -6.01 0.49
N THR A 283 19.71 -5.91 1.61
CA THR A 283 19.43 -7.05 2.47
C THR A 283 18.51 -8.08 1.81
N ILE A 284 17.52 -7.64 1.03
CA ILE A 284 16.68 -8.54 0.24
C ILE A 284 17.50 -9.24 -0.85
N LEU A 285 18.35 -8.51 -1.58
CA LEU A 285 19.23 -9.09 -2.59
C LEU A 285 20.24 -10.06 -1.98
N LYS A 286 20.73 -9.79 -0.76
CA LYS A 286 21.54 -10.74 0.02
C LYS A 286 20.76 -12.00 0.37
N SER A 287 19.51 -11.85 0.79
CA SER A 287 18.65 -12.98 1.16
C SER A 287 18.35 -13.88 -0.03
N LEU A 288 18.03 -13.30 -1.20
CA LEU A 288 17.85 -14.03 -2.45
C LEU A 288 19.13 -14.75 -2.89
N TYR A 289 20.28 -14.07 -2.79
CA TYR A 289 21.59 -14.65 -3.05
C TYR A 289 21.84 -15.88 -2.17
N LEU A 290 21.65 -15.74 -0.85
CA LEU A 290 21.84 -16.84 0.10
C LEU A 290 20.90 -18.01 -0.17
N GLN A 291 19.62 -17.74 -0.48
CA GLN A 291 18.65 -18.78 -0.81
C GLN A 291 19.07 -19.58 -2.04
N GLN A 292 19.52 -18.91 -3.10
CA GLN A 292 19.96 -19.54 -4.34
C GLN A 292 21.24 -20.37 -4.12
N HIS A 293 22.25 -19.78 -3.47
CA HIS A 293 23.52 -20.45 -3.20
C HIS A 293 23.37 -21.61 -2.22
N PHE A 294 22.53 -21.49 -1.20
CA PHE A 294 22.25 -22.59 -0.28
C PHE A 294 21.51 -23.74 -0.96
N THR A 295 20.54 -23.43 -1.83
CA THR A 295 19.83 -24.45 -2.62
C THR A 295 20.83 -25.24 -3.49
N ARG A 296 21.76 -24.54 -4.14
CA ARG A 296 22.80 -25.18 -4.95
C ARG A 296 23.74 -26.04 -4.09
N PHE A 297 24.21 -25.52 -2.96
CA PHE A 297 25.01 -26.28 -2.00
C PHE A 297 24.29 -27.57 -1.57
N ALA A 298 23.01 -27.48 -1.21
CA ALA A 298 22.22 -28.63 -0.76
C ALA A 298 22.09 -29.72 -1.83
N ILE A 299 21.96 -29.33 -3.11
CA ILE A 299 21.95 -30.27 -4.25
C ILE A 299 23.30 -30.96 -4.40
N GLU A 300 24.40 -30.20 -4.37
CA GLU A 300 25.75 -30.73 -4.58
C GLU A 300 26.30 -31.53 -3.40
N ALA A 301 25.78 -31.28 -2.20
CA ALA A 301 26.22 -31.95 -0.97
C ALA A 301 25.59 -33.34 -0.78
N GLN A 302 24.63 -33.74 -1.63
CA GLN A 302 23.99 -35.05 -1.53
C GLN A 302 25.01 -36.18 -1.69
N GLY A 303 24.95 -37.17 -0.80
CA GLY A 303 25.83 -38.35 -0.84
C GLY A 303 27.26 -38.14 -0.34
N LEU A 304 27.63 -36.94 0.14
CA LEU A 304 28.92 -36.70 0.77
C LEU A 304 29.03 -37.36 2.14
N SER A 305 30.25 -37.78 2.52
CA SER A 305 30.55 -38.17 3.90
C SER A 305 30.48 -36.96 4.85
N ALA A 306 30.32 -37.22 6.15
CA ALA A 306 30.27 -36.16 7.16
C ALA A 306 31.50 -35.23 7.14
N ALA A 307 32.71 -35.78 6.93
CA ALA A 307 33.93 -35.00 6.84
C ALA A 307 33.94 -34.09 5.59
N GLN A 308 33.51 -34.62 4.43
CA GLN A 308 33.40 -33.85 3.19
C GLN A 308 32.33 -32.75 3.31
N LEU A 309 31.18 -33.07 3.93
CA LEU A 309 30.11 -32.10 4.15
C LEU A 309 30.59 -30.95 5.03
N HIS A 310 31.30 -31.23 6.12
CA HIS A 310 31.83 -30.20 7.03
C HIS A 310 32.83 -29.28 6.31
N THR A 311 33.82 -29.85 5.60
CA THR A 311 34.79 -29.08 4.82
C THR A 311 34.10 -28.21 3.77
N ARG A 312 33.16 -28.79 3.01
CA ARG A 312 32.44 -28.07 1.95
C ARG A 312 31.52 -26.99 2.51
N PHE A 313 30.88 -27.21 3.65
CA PHE A 313 30.07 -26.20 4.32
C PHE A 313 30.94 -25.04 4.81
N GLY A 314 32.15 -25.30 5.32
CA GLY A 314 33.13 -24.27 5.65
C GLY A 314 33.50 -23.41 4.42
N ALA A 315 33.78 -24.04 3.29
CA ALA A 315 34.06 -23.34 2.03
C ALA A 315 32.85 -22.52 1.53
N PHE A 316 31.64 -23.07 1.63
CA PHE A 316 30.39 -22.36 1.35
C PHE A 316 30.26 -21.10 2.21
N LEU A 317 30.40 -21.21 3.54
CA LEU A 317 30.27 -20.08 4.46
C LEU A 317 31.33 -19.00 4.18
N ALA A 318 32.58 -19.39 3.92
CA ALA A 318 33.66 -18.47 3.61
C ALA A 318 33.40 -17.65 2.34
N ALA A 319 32.74 -18.25 1.35
CA ALA A 319 32.44 -17.61 0.08
C ALA A 319 31.16 -16.77 0.10
N VAL A 320 30.08 -17.27 0.74
CA VAL A 320 28.78 -16.55 0.75
C VAL A 320 28.67 -15.51 1.84
N GLN A 321 29.48 -15.62 2.91
CA GLN A 321 29.58 -14.67 4.02
C GLN A 321 28.19 -14.22 4.51
N PRO A 322 27.39 -15.09 5.14
CA PRO A 322 25.96 -14.83 5.38
C PRO A 322 25.67 -13.65 6.31
N ALA A 323 26.64 -13.28 7.17
CA ALA A 323 26.52 -12.12 8.06
C ALA A 323 26.90 -10.79 7.38
N GLU A 324 27.54 -10.83 6.22
CA GLU A 324 28.03 -9.64 5.52
C GLU A 324 27.01 -9.15 4.48
N ALA A 325 26.96 -7.84 4.27
CA ALA A 325 26.03 -7.21 3.32
C ALA A 325 26.30 -7.63 1.86
N THR A 326 27.53 -8.05 1.55
CA THR A 326 27.93 -8.57 0.25
C THR A 326 28.53 -9.97 0.41
N PRO A 327 28.61 -10.79 -0.65
CA PRO A 327 28.03 -10.60 -1.99
C PRO A 327 26.49 -10.64 -1.99
N THR A 328 25.87 -10.05 -3.01
CA THR A 328 24.41 -10.00 -3.23
C THR A 328 24.03 -10.45 -4.64
N GLN A 329 22.74 -10.70 -4.85
CA GLN A 329 22.19 -10.97 -6.16
C GLN A 329 22.25 -9.70 -7.03
N PRO A 330 22.71 -9.77 -8.30
CA PRO A 330 22.65 -8.63 -9.21
C PRO A 330 21.19 -8.16 -9.43
N PRO A 331 20.91 -6.84 -9.40
CA PRO A 331 19.56 -6.33 -9.59
C PRO A 331 18.95 -6.73 -10.95
N GLY A 332 17.69 -7.17 -10.93
CA GLY A 332 16.91 -7.54 -12.12
C GLY A 332 17.33 -8.84 -12.80
N GLU A 333 18.14 -9.66 -12.12
CA GLU A 333 18.54 -10.99 -12.58
C GLU A 333 18.01 -12.06 -11.64
N VAL A 334 17.43 -13.12 -12.19
CA VAL A 334 17.25 -14.41 -11.49
C VAL A 334 18.25 -15.36 -12.12
N ARG A 335 19.32 -15.72 -11.39
CA ARG A 335 20.39 -16.58 -11.91
C ARG A 335 20.60 -17.76 -10.98
N ALA A 336 20.86 -18.94 -11.54
CA ALA A 336 21.44 -20.02 -10.75
C ALA A 336 22.94 -19.73 -10.53
N PRO A 337 23.50 -19.98 -9.34
CA PRO A 337 24.91 -19.75 -9.11
C PRO A 337 25.77 -20.74 -9.88
N ASP A 338 26.75 -20.22 -10.62
CA ASP A 338 27.73 -21.01 -11.39
C ASP A 338 28.82 -21.66 -10.52
N VAL A 339 28.77 -21.47 -9.20
CA VAL A 339 29.87 -21.79 -8.29
C VAL A 339 29.85 -23.27 -7.91
N GLU A 340 30.87 -24.01 -8.35
CA GLU A 340 31.26 -25.27 -7.70
C GLU A 340 32.07 -24.92 -6.45
N TRP A 341 31.57 -25.33 -5.27
CA TRP A 341 32.33 -25.21 -4.03
C TRP A 341 33.53 -26.17 -4.07
N THR A 342 34.74 -25.67 -3.78
CA THR A 342 35.97 -26.47 -3.83
C THR A 342 35.81 -27.78 -3.05
N ARG A 343 36.21 -28.88 -3.69
CA ARG A 343 36.05 -30.26 -3.19
C ARG A 343 36.97 -30.58 -2.03
#